data_AF-A0A3D4IJ45-F1
#
_entry.id   AF-A0A3D4IJ45-F1
#
_cell.length_a   1.000
_cell.length_b   1.000
_cell.length_c   1.000
_cell.angle_alpha   90.00
_cell.angle_beta   90.00
_cell.angle_gamma   90.00
#
_symmetry.space_group_name_H-M   'P 1'
#
loop_
_entity.id
_entity.type
_entity.pdbx_description
1 polymer ?
#
loop_
_entity_poly.entity_id
_entity_poly.type
_entity_poly.pdbx_seq_one_letter_code
_entity_poly.pdbx_strand_id
1 'polypeptide(L)'
;MSVVETLQREYPVVYEQKVLWQHVDAARHVNNVTYVQWFEDARVYYFEKLGLAALPGDSGDPVGIILAWQACKYTAPLFYLETALIGIRITKIESDRFWMECKMVSRERDQVVALAESKIVAYDYLKHRKTDLQPNWVRRIQELEGPEKHLISTSQTV
;
A
#
# COMPACT_ATOMS: atom_id res chain seq x y z
N MET A 1 -3.84 2.77 -23.98
CA MET A 1 -3.22 2.02 -22.88
C MET A 1 -4.32 1.56 -21.96
N SER A 2 -4.27 0.30 -21.58
CA SER A 2 -5.22 -0.30 -20.63
C SER A 2 -5.00 0.26 -19.22
N VAL A 3 -5.97 0.10 -18.34
CA VAL A 3 -5.83 0.48 -16.92
C VAL A 3 -4.73 -0.35 -16.25
N VAL A 4 -4.63 -1.63 -16.58
CA VAL A 4 -3.59 -2.55 -16.10
C VAL A 4 -2.19 -2.12 -16.55
N GLU A 5 -1.99 -1.79 -17.83
CA GLU A 5 -0.71 -1.29 -18.34
C GLU A 5 -0.31 0.01 -17.65
N THR A 6 -1.29 0.90 -17.43
CA THR A 6 -1.07 2.16 -16.74
C THR A 6 -0.64 1.92 -15.29
N LEU A 7 -1.29 0.99 -14.57
CA LEU A 7 -0.93 0.59 -13.22
C LEU A 7 0.52 0.08 -13.14
N GLN A 8 0.89 -0.84 -14.02
CA GLN A 8 2.23 -1.44 -14.03
C GLN A 8 3.33 -0.43 -14.33
N ARG A 9 3.03 0.59 -15.15
CA ARG A 9 3.98 1.66 -15.46
C ARG A 9 4.08 2.69 -14.33
N GLU A 10 2.95 3.07 -13.72
CA GLU A 10 2.90 4.15 -12.72
C GLU A 10 3.42 3.71 -11.35
N TYR A 11 3.18 2.48 -10.92
CA TYR A 11 3.53 2.02 -9.58
C TYR A 11 4.86 1.24 -9.60
N PRO A 12 5.79 1.48 -8.65
CA PRO A 12 7.05 0.74 -8.54
C PRO A 12 6.83 -0.71 -8.10
N VAL A 13 5.73 -0.97 -7.38
CA VAL A 13 5.36 -2.29 -6.88
C VAL A 13 3.91 -2.56 -7.23
N VAL A 14 3.66 -3.74 -7.79
CA VAL A 14 2.33 -4.30 -8.02
C VAL A 14 2.26 -5.64 -7.31
N TYR A 15 1.29 -5.78 -6.41
CA TYR A 15 0.93 -7.03 -5.75
C TYR A 15 -0.27 -7.67 -6.46
N GLU A 16 -0.29 -8.99 -6.59
CA GLU A 16 -1.33 -9.75 -7.28
C GLU A 16 -2.07 -10.64 -6.29
N GLN A 17 -3.40 -10.56 -6.29
CA GLN A 17 -4.25 -11.35 -5.43
C GLN A 17 -5.41 -11.98 -6.21
N LYS A 18 -5.52 -13.31 -6.18
CA LYS A 18 -6.67 -14.03 -6.75
C LYS A 18 -7.86 -13.97 -5.81
N VAL A 19 -9.05 -13.76 -6.35
CA VAL A 19 -10.29 -13.81 -5.57
C VAL A 19 -10.69 -15.27 -5.30
N LEU A 20 -10.37 -15.73 -4.10
CA LEU A 20 -10.81 -17.00 -3.53
C LEU A 20 -12.26 -16.96 -3.04
N TRP A 21 -12.89 -18.13 -2.92
CA TRP A 21 -14.28 -18.29 -2.48
C TRP A 21 -14.56 -17.59 -1.14
N GLN A 22 -13.66 -17.73 -0.17
CA GLN A 22 -13.77 -17.14 1.18
C GLN A 22 -13.83 -15.61 1.20
N HIS A 23 -13.41 -14.95 0.12
CA HIS A 23 -13.41 -13.48 0.04
C HIS A 23 -14.79 -12.91 -0.29
N VAL A 24 -15.68 -13.74 -0.85
CA VAL A 24 -17.01 -13.34 -1.30
C VAL A 24 -18.01 -13.48 -0.16
N ASP A 25 -18.76 -12.42 0.10
CA ASP A 25 -19.79 -12.42 1.15
C ASP A 25 -21.19 -12.73 0.59
N ALA A 26 -22.20 -12.63 1.46
CA ALA A 26 -23.59 -12.90 1.13
C ALA A 26 -24.15 -11.99 0.01
N ALA A 27 -23.56 -10.83 -0.24
CA ALA A 27 -23.92 -9.93 -1.33
C ALA A 27 -23.30 -10.34 -2.68
N ARG A 28 -22.57 -11.47 -2.72
CA ARG A 28 -22.00 -12.11 -3.92
C ARG A 28 -20.91 -11.31 -4.61
N HIS A 29 -20.24 -10.43 -3.88
CA HIS A 29 -19.00 -9.79 -4.28
C HIS A 29 -17.98 -9.89 -3.15
N VAL A 30 -16.73 -9.50 -3.42
CA VAL A 30 -15.69 -9.43 -2.39
C VAL A 30 -16.14 -8.51 -1.26
N ASN A 31 -15.98 -8.98 -0.01
CA ASN A 31 -16.32 -8.19 1.17
C ASN A 31 -15.43 -6.93 1.28
N ASN A 32 -16.00 -5.83 1.76
CA ASN A 32 -15.31 -4.55 1.87
C ASN A 32 -14.04 -4.62 2.75
N VAL A 33 -14.03 -5.44 3.81
CA VAL A 33 -12.85 -5.62 4.69
C VAL A 33 -11.72 -6.33 3.96
N THR A 34 -12.04 -7.27 3.07
CA THR A 34 -11.04 -8.02 2.28
C THR A 34 -10.18 -7.10 1.41
N TYR A 35 -10.73 -6.03 0.84
CA TYR A 35 -9.93 -5.05 0.10
C TYR A 35 -8.86 -4.40 0.99
N VAL A 36 -9.23 -4.07 2.23
CA VAL A 36 -8.31 -3.44 3.19
C VAL A 36 -7.19 -4.40 3.58
N GLN A 37 -7.51 -5.69 3.73
CA GLN A 37 -6.52 -6.76 3.94
C GLN A 37 -5.55 -6.86 2.77
N TRP A 38 -6.01 -6.83 1.52
CA TRP A 38 -5.08 -6.89 0.38
C TRP A 38 -4.25 -5.63 0.20
N PHE A 39 -4.75 -4.46 0.61
CA PHE A 39 -3.92 -3.27 0.70
C PHE A 39 -2.85 -3.41 1.80
N GLU A 40 -3.10 -4.16 2.86
CA GLU A 40 -2.10 -4.53 3.86
C GLU A 40 -1.04 -5.46 3.27
N ASP A 41 -1.46 -6.53 2.59
CA ASP A 41 -0.54 -7.46 1.93
C ASP A 41 0.36 -6.74 0.92
N ALA A 42 -0.21 -5.82 0.11
CA ALA A 42 0.56 -5.00 -0.81
C ALA A 42 1.56 -4.06 -0.10
N ARG A 43 1.18 -3.49 1.06
CA ARG A 43 2.10 -2.69 1.90
C ARG A 43 3.23 -3.52 2.46
N VAL A 44 2.93 -4.69 3.03
CA VAL A 44 3.96 -5.60 3.56
C VAL A 44 4.89 -6.03 2.43
N TYR A 45 4.37 -6.41 1.27
CA TYR A 45 5.16 -6.76 0.09
C TYR A 45 6.06 -5.60 -0.38
N TYR A 46 5.58 -4.36 -0.32
CA TYR A 46 6.40 -3.17 -0.57
C TYR A 46 7.52 -3.03 0.47
N PHE A 47 7.23 -3.22 1.76
CA PHE A 47 8.24 -3.17 2.83
C PHE A 47 9.25 -4.31 2.75
N GLU A 48 8.86 -5.50 2.28
CA GLU A 48 9.79 -6.61 2.03
C GLU A 48 10.82 -6.23 0.97
N LYS A 49 10.39 -5.58 -0.12
CA LYS A 49 11.29 -5.05 -1.16
C LYS A 49 12.22 -3.96 -0.65
N LEU A 50 11.79 -3.19 0.34
CA LEU A 50 12.65 -2.22 1.04
C LEU A 50 13.55 -2.87 2.11
N GLY A 51 13.39 -4.16 2.41
CA GLY A 51 14.06 -4.81 3.53
C GLY A 51 13.67 -4.21 4.89
N LEU A 52 12.39 -3.80 5.03
CA LEU A 52 11.78 -3.20 6.23
C LEU A 52 10.62 -4.04 6.81
N ALA A 53 10.34 -5.22 6.27
CA ALA A 53 9.25 -6.08 6.71
C ALA A 53 9.53 -6.92 7.98
N ALA A 54 10.71 -6.74 8.59
CA ALA A 54 11.04 -7.43 9.84
C ALA A 54 10.09 -6.97 10.96
N LEU A 55 9.68 -7.88 11.83
CA LEU A 55 8.86 -7.51 12.99
C LEU A 55 9.68 -6.63 13.93
N PRO A 56 9.05 -5.68 14.64
CA PRO A 56 9.74 -4.91 15.67
C PRO A 56 10.45 -5.84 16.66
N GLY A 57 11.78 -5.69 16.80
CA GLY A 57 12.63 -6.53 17.64
C GLY A 57 13.45 -7.59 16.91
N ASP A 58 13.10 -7.98 15.67
CA ASP A 58 13.85 -8.99 14.90
C ASP A 58 15.26 -8.51 14.50
N SER A 59 15.42 -7.20 14.30
CA SER A 59 16.67 -6.55 13.91
C SER A 59 17.49 -6.04 15.10
N GLY A 60 17.01 -6.21 16.33
CA GLY A 60 17.54 -5.54 17.52
C GLY A 60 17.27 -4.04 17.59
N ASP A 61 16.60 -3.47 16.58
CA ASP A 61 16.17 -2.07 16.56
C ASP A 61 14.76 -1.94 17.18
N PRO A 62 14.56 -1.10 18.22
CA PRO A 62 13.24 -0.86 18.80
C PRO A 62 12.34 -0.01 17.89
N VAL A 63 12.86 0.60 16.83
CA VAL A 63 12.11 1.46 15.92
C VAL A 63 11.59 0.66 14.73
N GLY A 64 10.28 0.66 14.57
CA GLY A 64 9.59 0.05 13.44
C GLY A 64 8.59 1.00 12.79
N ILE A 65 7.94 0.52 11.74
CA ILE A 65 6.86 1.22 11.04
C ILE A 65 5.51 0.72 11.54
N ILE A 66 4.56 1.63 11.73
CA ILE A 66 3.19 1.29 12.11
C ILE A 66 2.17 2.08 11.29
N LEU A 67 1.05 1.43 10.97
CA LEU A 67 -0.09 2.05 10.30
C LEU A 67 -0.83 2.98 11.26
N ALA A 68 -0.78 4.30 11.01
CA ALA A 68 -1.44 5.29 11.84
C ALA A 68 -2.84 5.68 11.32
N TRP A 69 -3.09 5.54 10.02
CA TRP A 69 -4.37 5.85 9.40
C TRP A 69 -4.47 5.19 8.03
N GLN A 70 -5.68 4.81 7.62
CA GLN A 70 -5.99 4.38 6.27
C GLN A 70 -7.41 4.79 5.87
N ALA A 71 -7.61 5.00 4.58
CA ALA A 71 -8.93 5.13 3.95
C ALA A 71 -9.00 4.29 2.68
N CYS A 72 -10.19 3.81 2.36
CA CYS A 72 -10.46 3.03 1.16
C CYS A 72 -11.75 3.54 0.51
N LYS A 73 -11.66 3.87 -0.78
CA LYS A 73 -12.79 4.18 -1.65
C LYS A 73 -13.04 3.00 -2.59
N TYR A 74 -14.22 2.40 -2.49
CA TYR A 74 -14.67 1.33 -3.38
C TYR A 74 -15.30 1.94 -4.62
N THR A 75 -14.77 1.63 -5.81
CA THR A 75 -15.24 2.19 -7.09
C THR A 75 -16.02 1.19 -7.93
N ALA A 76 -15.72 -0.10 -7.80
CA ALA A 76 -16.46 -1.19 -8.42
C ALA A 76 -16.25 -2.51 -7.64
N PRO A 77 -17.25 -3.42 -7.61
CA PRO A 77 -17.11 -4.72 -6.95
C PRO A 77 -16.11 -5.61 -7.68
N LEU A 78 -15.52 -6.57 -6.95
CA LEU A 78 -14.78 -7.72 -7.47
C LEU A 78 -15.60 -9.00 -7.23
N PHE A 79 -15.44 -9.97 -8.12
CA PHE A 79 -16.17 -11.23 -8.12
C PHE A 79 -15.22 -12.43 -8.04
N TYR A 80 -15.78 -13.59 -7.70
CA TYR A 80 -15.04 -14.85 -7.66
C TYR A 80 -14.32 -15.14 -9.00
N LEU A 81 -13.11 -15.71 -8.92
CA LEU A 81 -12.20 -16.00 -10.04
C LEU A 81 -11.55 -14.79 -10.72
N GLU A 82 -11.88 -13.55 -10.33
CA GLU A 82 -11.11 -12.40 -10.77
C GLU A 82 -9.74 -12.32 -10.08
N THR A 83 -8.85 -11.50 -10.64
CA THR A 83 -7.53 -11.19 -10.11
C THR A 83 -7.42 -9.69 -9.83
N ALA A 84 -7.19 -9.34 -8.58
CA ALA A 84 -6.90 -7.97 -8.15
C ALA A 84 -5.40 -7.68 -8.33
N LEU A 85 -5.09 -6.62 -9.09
CA LEU A 85 -3.75 -6.04 -9.18
C LEU A 85 -3.70 -4.76 -8.35
N ILE A 86 -2.79 -4.70 -7.41
CA ILE A 86 -2.69 -3.61 -6.43
C ILE A 86 -1.36 -2.92 -6.63
N GLY A 87 -1.40 -1.77 -7.30
CA GLY A 87 -0.25 -0.87 -7.39
C GLY A 87 -0.11 -0.08 -6.09
N ILE A 88 1.10 0.04 -5.57
CA ILE A 88 1.40 0.76 -4.34
C ILE A 88 2.66 1.61 -4.49
N ARG A 89 2.62 2.84 -3.96
CA ARG A 89 3.75 3.79 -3.94
C ARG A 89 3.65 4.75 -2.76
N ILE A 90 4.79 5.37 -2.41
CA ILE A 90 4.87 6.49 -1.49
C ILE A 90 4.64 7.81 -2.24
N THR A 91 3.76 8.65 -1.71
CA THR A 91 3.40 9.95 -2.30
C THR A 91 4.05 11.13 -1.61
N LYS A 92 4.36 11.00 -0.32
CA LYS A 92 4.94 12.07 0.49
C LYS A 92 5.76 11.48 1.64
N ILE A 93 6.95 12.05 1.87
CA ILE A 93 7.82 11.74 3.01
C ILE A 93 7.92 12.99 3.88
N GLU A 94 7.74 12.84 5.18
CA GLU A 94 7.91 13.86 6.21
C GLU A 94 8.92 13.36 7.26
N SER A 95 9.17 14.11 8.34
CA SER A 95 10.21 13.73 9.30
C SER A 95 9.92 12.43 10.06
N ASP A 96 8.68 12.22 10.51
CA ASP A 96 8.26 11.08 11.35
C ASP A 96 7.32 10.09 10.64
N ARG A 97 7.04 10.31 9.34
CA ARG A 97 6.01 9.56 8.60
C ARG A 97 6.18 9.62 7.10
N PHE A 98 5.50 8.71 6.41
CA PHE A 98 5.26 8.82 4.99
C PHE A 98 3.82 8.42 4.65
N TRP A 99 3.35 8.92 3.51
CA TRP A 99 2.03 8.64 2.95
C TRP A 99 2.19 7.68 1.78
N MET A 100 1.30 6.70 1.71
CA MET A 100 1.22 5.76 0.60
C MET A 100 -0.16 5.84 -0.03
N GLU A 101 -0.20 5.67 -1.35
CA GLU A 101 -1.44 5.42 -2.07
C GLU A 101 -1.41 4.01 -2.67
N CYS A 102 -2.59 3.41 -2.80
CA CYS A 102 -2.79 2.16 -3.51
C CYS A 102 -3.91 2.30 -4.54
N LYS A 103 -3.73 1.68 -5.70
CA LYS A 103 -4.75 1.56 -6.75
C LYS A 103 -4.97 0.08 -7.03
N MET A 104 -6.20 -0.38 -6.88
CA MET A 104 -6.60 -1.76 -7.16
C MET A 104 -7.38 -1.85 -8.47
N VAL A 105 -6.99 -2.77 -9.33
CA VAL A 105 -7.54 -2.98 -10.68
C VAL A 105 -7.95 -4.43 -10.84
N SER A 106 -9.13 -4.69 -11.39
CA SER A 106 -9.49 -6.02 -11.91
C SER A 106 -8.70 -6.28 -13.19
N ARG A 107 -7.91 -7.35 -13.22
CA ARG A 107 -7.16 -7.75 -14.42
C ARG A 107 -8.11 -8.12 -15.56
N GLU A 108 -9.17 -8.85 -15.26
CA GLU A 108 -10.09 -9.42 -16.26
C GLU A 108 -11.00 -8.35 -16.88
N ARG A 109 -11.38 -7.33 -16.10
CA ARG A 109 -12.25 -6.23 -16.57
C ARG A 109 -11.51 -4.95 -16.93
N ASP A 110 -10.19 -4.91 -16.74
CA ASP A 110 -9.36 -3.72 -16.96
C ASP A 110 -9.96 -2.45 -16.31
N GLN A 111 -10.40 -2.57 -15.06
CA GLN A 111 -11.16 -1.53 -14.37
C GLN A 111 -10.64 -1.28 -12.96
N VAL A 112 -10.57 -0.01 -12.54
CA VAL A 112 -10.28 0.37 -11.15
C VAL A 112 -11.45 -0.06 -10.25
N VAL A 113 -11.13 -0.84 -9.22
CA VAL A 113 -12.12 -1.39 -8.27
C VAL A 113 -12.03 -0.76 -6.88
N ALA A 114 -10.85 -0.29 -6.48
CA ALA A 114 -10.68 0.47 -5.24
C ALA A 114 -9.44 1.39 -5.29
N LEU A 115 -9.50 2.45 -4.50
CA LEU A 115 -8.39 3.35 -4.22
C LEU A 115 -8.19 3.42 -2.71
N ALA A 116 -6.95 3.43 -2.25
CA ALA A 116 -6.67 3.57 -0.83
C ALA A 116 -5.52 4.54 -0.57
N GLU A 117 -5.56 5.16 0.60
CA GLU A 117 -4.49 5.98 1.13
C GLU A 117 -4.14 5.48 2.53
N SER A 118 -2.87 5.60 2.89
CA SER A 118 -2.41 5.24 4.23
C SER A 118 -1.29 6.16 4.71
N LYS A 119 -1.23 6.32 6.02
CA LYS A 119 -0.20 7.07 6.73
C LYS A 119 0.57 6.12 7.62
N ILE A 120 1.85 5.99 7.37
CA ILE A 120 2.77 5.13 8.11
C ILE A 120 3.70 6.01 8.92
N VAL A 121 3.84 5.73 10.22
CA VAL A 121 4.69 6.51 11.13
C VAL A 121 5.83 5.64 11.64
N ALA A 122 6.99 6.26 11.89
CA ALA A 122 8.05 5.61 12.63
C ALA A 122 7.69 5.61 14.13
N TYR A 123 7.82 4.46 14.76
CA TYR A 123 7.41 4.26 16.14
C TYR A 123 8.48 3.50 16.91
N ASP A 124 8.90 4.08 18.04
CA ASP A 124 9.80 3.44 19.00
C ASP A 124 8.94 2.56 19.92
N TYR A 125 9.03 1.25 19.73
CA TYR A 125 8.27 0.25 20.47
C TYR A 125 8.77 0.04 21.90
N LEU A 126 9.98 0.50 22.22
CA LEU A 126 10.53 0.47 23.57
C LEU A 126 10.07 1.68 24.38
N LYS A 127 10.08 2.87 23.77
CA LYS A 127 9.66 4.14 24.42
C LYS A 127 8.19 4.46 24.23
N HIS A 128 7.47 3.66 23.45
CA HIS A 128 6.05 3.84 23.12
C HIS A 128 5.71 5.25 22.62
N ARG A 129 6.49 5.76 21.66
CA ARG A 129 6.26 7.08 21.06
C ARG A 129 6.70 7.14 19.61
N LYS A 130 6.15 8.11 18.86
CA LYS A 130 6.64 8.43 17.51
C LYS A 130 8.09 8.91 17.56
N THR A 131 8.82 8.61 16.49
CA THR A 131 10.21 9.03 16.29
C THR A 131 10.41 9.44 14.82
N ASP A 132 11.56 10.01 14.50
CA ASP A 132 11.91 10.32 13.13
C ASP A 132 12.14 9.03 12.31
N LEU A 133 11.87 9.10 11.00
CA LEU A 133 12.22 8.06 10.05
C LEU A 133 13.73 7.88 10.04
N GLN A 134 14.17 6.62 10.00
CA GLN A 134 15.59 6.34 9.91
C GLN A 134 16.14 6.76 8.54
N PRO A 135 17.32 7.40 8.45
CA PRO A 135 17.86 7.88 7.17
C PRO A 135 18.04 6.80 6.09
N ASN A 136 18.36 5.57 6.50
CA ASN A 136 18.44 4.41 5.60
C ASN A 136 17.08 4.07 4.98
N TRP A 137 15.97 4.24 5.70
CA TRP A 137 14.62 3.98 5.15
C TRP A 137 14.31 4.95 4.03
N VAL A 138 14.54 6.25 4.25
CA VAL A 138 14.30 7.31 3.25
C VAL A 138 15.12 7.05 1.99
N ARG A 139 16.40 6.68 2.14
CA ARG A 139 17.26 6.32 1.01
C ARG A 139 16.71 5.14 0.22
N ARG A 140 16.33 4.04 0.88
CA ARG A 140 15.79 2.85 0.21
C ARG A 140 14.46 3.14 -0.50
N ILE A 141 13.62 3.99 0.09
CA ILE A 141 12.37 4.45 -0.54
C ILE A 141 12.69 5.21 -1.83
N GLN A 142 13.62 6.16 -1.81
CA GLN A 142 14.03 6.92 -3.00
C GLN A 142 14.61 6.00 -4.09
N GLU A 143 15.40 4.99 -3.71
CA GLU A 143 15.95 4.00 -4.64
C GLU A 143 14.84 3.13 -5.28
N LEU A 144 13.83 2.72 -4.52
CA LEU A 144 12.72 1.89 -5.01
C LEU A 144 11.72 2.67 -5.89
N GLU A 145 11.38 3.90 -5.49
CA GLU A 145 10.44 4.77 -6.22
C GLU A 145 11.03 5.31 -7.53
N GLY A 146 12.35 5.48 -7.57
CA GLY A 146 13.10 5.98 -8.73
C GLY A 146 12.96 7.50 -8.98
N PRO A 147 13.77 8.07 -9.88
CA PRO A 147 13.90 9.52 -10.04
C PRO A 147 12.72 10.25 -10.71
N GLU A 148 11.72 9.55 -11.28
CA GLU A 148 10.70 10.18 -12.15
C GLU A 148 9.24 10.02 -11.71
N LYS A 149 8.96 9.44 -10.54
CA LYS A 149 7.57 9.19 -10.12
C LYS A 149 7.13 10.20 -9.07
N HIS A 150 7.04 11.47 -9.50
CA HIS A 150 6.08 12.46 -9.03
C HIS A 150 5.72 12.37 -7.53
N LEU A 151 6.66 12.83 -6.69
CA LEU A 151 6.35 13.36 -5.35
C LEU A 151 5.58 14.69 -5.53
N ILE A 152 4.38 14.64 -6.11
CA ILE A 152 3.52 15.82 -6.22
C ILE A 152 2.76 15.93 -4.91
N SER A 153 3.19 16.90 -4.10
CA SER A 153 2.32 17.56 -3.15
C SER A 153 1.15 18.16 -3.92
N THR A 154 -0.10 17.70 -3.72
CA THR A 154 -1.20 18.62 -3.37
C THR A 154 -2.33 17.85 -2.71
N SER A 155 -2.69 18.27 -1.50
CA SER A 155 -3.95 17.99 -0.84
C SER A 155 -5.15 18.20 -1.79
N GLN A 156 -6.04 17.23 -1.89
CA GLN A 156 -7.46 17.53 -2.06
C GLN A 156 -8.26 16.65 -1.11
N THR A 157 -8.57 17.27 0.03
CA THR A 157 -9.65 16.93 0.93
C THR A 157 -10.95 16.80 0.12
N VAL A 158 -11.64 15.67 0.28
CA VAL A 158 -13.09 15.57 0.06
C VAL A 158 -13.78 16.03 1.33
#